data_AF-A0A1H8Y5M9-F1
#
_entry.id   AF-A0A1H8Y5M9-F1
#
_cell.length_a   1.000
_cell.length_b   1.000
_cell.length_c   1.000
_cell.angle_alpha   90.00
_cell.angle_beta   90.00
_cell.angle_gamma   90.00
#
_symmetry.space_group_name_H-M   'P 1'
#
loop_
_entity.id
_entity.type
_entity.pdbx_description
1 polymer ?
#
loop_
_entity_poly.entity_id
_entity_poly.type
_entity_poly.pdbx_seq_one_letter_code
_entity_poly.pdbx_strand_id
1 'polypeptide(L)'
;MSHRLKSYIARLRTELMSVLMMAEPEVWEQVRNASPEAQIDALFKSSAIRRFICEHALGQAGYEKDGIVQRLRNGVLYQLERLSIDWDQNGYPANVLLFGRPLSNTDDAAAFMGRISDFVSVPAGIPISGPEILDLVK
;
A
#
# COMPACT_ATOMS: atom_id res chain seq x y z
N MET A 1 7.43 -13.23 -7.19
CA MET A 1 7.12 -11.81 -6.98
C MET A 1 7.21 -10.96 -8.26
N SER A 2 8.34 -10.96 -9.02
CA SER A 2 8.54 -10.04 -10.16
C SER A 2 7.50 -10.17 -11.30
N HIS A 3 7.07 -11.40 -11.64
CA HIS A 3 6.13 -11.60 -12.75
C HIS A 3 4.72 -11.07 -12.46
N ARG A 4 4.17 -11.32 -11.26
CA ARG A 4 2.82 -10.85 -10.88
C ARG A 4 2.78 -9.32 -10.84
N LEU A 5 3.78 -8.69 -10.22
CA LEU A 5 3.88 -7.23 -10.17
C LEU A 5 4.01 -6.62 -11.57
N LYS A 6 4.83 -7.20 -12.46
CA LYS A 6 4.92 -6.74 -13.85
C LYS A 6 3.60 -6.86 -14.60
N SER A 7 2.87 -7.97 -14.43
CA SER A 7 1.54 -8.14 -15.02
C SER A 7 0.53 -7.12 -14.49
N TYR A 8 0.55 -6.84 -13.19
CA TYR A 8 -0.29 -5.81 -12.57
C TYR A 8 0.02 -4.42 -13.11
N ILE A 9 1.30 -4.05 -13.20
CA ILE A 9 1.75 -2.79 -13.80
C ILE A 9 1.33 -2.67 -15.26
N ALA A 10 1.46 -3.76 -16.03
CA ALA A 10 1.02 -3.77 -17.43
C ALA A 10 -0.48 -3.50 -17.56
N ARG A 11 -1.30 -4.05 -16.64
CA ARG A 11 -2.75 -3.82 -16.63
C ARG A 11 -3.13 -2.39 -16.28
N LEU A 12 -2.43 -1.77 -15.32
CA LEU A 12 -2.69 -0.40 -14.86
C LEU A 12 -1.75 0.65 -15.48
N ARG A 13 -1.15 0.33 -16.63
CA ARG A 13 -0.07 1.14 -17.21
C ARG A 13 -0.47 2.59 -17.37
N THR A 14 -1.69 2.86 -17.87
CA THR A 14 -2.16 4.22 -18.14
C THR A 14 -2.30 5.04 -16.86
N GLU A 15 -2.88 4.44 -15.82
CA GLU A 15 -3.06 5.06 -14.51
C GLU A 15 -1.70 5.31 -13.85
N LEU A 16 -0.82 4.31 -13.87
CA LEU A 16 0.51 4.39 -13.29
C LEU A 16 1.41 5.39 -14.03
N MET A 17 1.25 5.58 -15.34
CA MET A 17 1.93 6.65 -16.09
C MET A 17 1.47 8.04 -15.63
N SER A 18 0.19 8.20 -15.26
CA SER A 18 -0.30 9.46 -14.67
C SER A 18 0.30 9.72 -13.29
N VAL A 19 0.41 8.67 -12.46
CA VAL A 19 1.10 8.76 -11.16
C VAL A 19 2.58 9.10 -11.34
N LEU A 20 3.25 8.48 -12.32
CA LEU A 20 4.66 8.75 -12.63
C LEU A 20 4.87 10.21 -13.04
N MET A 21 3.97 10.78 -13.84
CA MET A 21 4.02 12.19 -14.24
C MET A 21 4.02 13.14 -13.03
N MET A 22 3.28 12.81 -11.98
CA MET A 22 3.19 13.63 -10.77
C MET A 22 4.37 13.41 -9.83
N ALA A 23 4.85 12.17 -9.68
CA ALA A 23 5.86 11.80 -8.70
C ALA A 23 7.30 11.94 -9.21
N GLU A 24 7.54 11.59 -10.48
CA GLU A 24 8.86 11.57 -11.13
C GLU A 24 8.75 12.15 -12.56
N PRO A 25 8.43 13.46 -12.72
CA PRO A 25 8.13 14.08 -14.01
C PRO A 25 9.27 13.94 -15.03
N GLU A 26 10.53 13.97 -14.57
CA GLU A 26 11.70 13.79 -15.43
C GLU A 26 11.77 12.38 -16.04
N VAL A 27 11.45 11.35 -15.24
CA VAL A 27 11.39 9.96 -15.72
C VAL A 27 10.24 9.80 -16.68
N TRP A 28 9.09 10.41 -16.38
CA TRP A 28 7.91 10.38 -17.25
C TRP A 28 8.20 10.97 -18.64
N GLU A 29 8.84 12.14 -18.71
CA GLU A 29 9.20 12.78 -19.98
C GLU A 29 10.09 11.88 -20.86
N GLN A 30 10.99 11.10 -20.25
CA GLN A 30 11.87 10.18 -20.99
C GLN A 30 11.12 8.97 -21.56
N VAL A 31 10.04 8.51 -20.91
CA VAL A 31 9.39 7.23 -21.23
C VAL A 31 7.98 7.35 -21.82
N ARG A 32 7.36 8.54 -21.80
CA ARG A 32 5.98 8.77 -22.28
C ARG A 32 5.75 8.34 -23.74
N ASN A 33 6.77 8.45 -24.59
CA ASN A 33 6.71 8.08 -26.01
C ASN A 33 7.44 6.76 -26.31
N ALA A 34 7.93 6.05 -25.28
CA ALA A 34 8.62 4.78 -25.45
C ALA A 34 7.62 3.63 -25.74
N SER A 35 8.15 2.45 -26.09
CA SER A 35 7.30 1.27 -26.29
C SER A 35 6.55 0.88 -25.01
N PRO A 36 5.41 0.17 -25.12
CA PRO A 36 4.70 -0.39 -23.97
C PRO A 36 5.59 -1.12 -22.98
N GLU A 37 6.52 -1.95 -23.47
CA GLU A 37 7.42 -2.74 -22.65
C GLU A 37 8.42 -1.84 -21.91
N ALA A 38 8.95 -0.81 -22.58
CA ALA A 38 9.86 0.15 -21.97
C ALA A 38 9.17 0.99 -20.89
N GLN A 39 7.91 1.37 -21.10
CA GLN A 39 7.09 2.03 -20.08
C GLN A 39 6.86 1.13 -18.87
N ILE A 40 6.51 -0.13 -19.08
CA ILE A 40 6.31 -1.10 -17.99
C ILE A 40 7.60 -1.30 -17.19
N ASP A 41 8.74 -1.43 -17.86
CA ASP A 41 10.03 -1.58 -17.19
C ASP A 41 10.44 -0.33 -16.41
N ALA A 42 10.12 0.88 -16.91
CA ALA A 42 10.35 2.13 -16.19
C ALA A 42 9.46 2.22 -14.94
N LEU A 43 8.17 1.94 -15.07
CA LEU A 43 7.22 1.89 -13.95
C LEU A 43 7.63 0.86 -12.89
N PHE A 44 8.12 -0.31 -13.31
CA PHE A 44 8.59 -1.37 -12.41
C PHE A 44 9.85 -0.98 -11.62
N LYS A 45 10.71 -0.12 -12.20
CA LYS A 45 11.93 0.38 -11.56
C LYS A 45 11.67 1.59 -10.65
N SER A 46 10.57 2.31 -10.86
CA SER A 46 10.22 3.48 -10.06
C SER A 46 9.87 3.10 -8.62
N SER A 47 10.56 3.72 -7.66
CA SER A 47 10.26 3.56 -6.24
C SER A 47 8.92 4.21 -5.88
N ALA A 48 8.59 5.35 -6.49
CA ALA A 48 7.33 6.05 -6.28
C ALA A 48 6.12 5.21 -6.71
N ILE A 49 6.22 4.57 -7.89
CA ILE A 49 5.18 3.66 -8.37
C ILE A 49 5.02 2.46 -7.45
N ARG A 50 6.12 1.90 -6.95
CA ARG A 50 6.06 0.78 -5.99
C ARG A 50 5.33 1.19 -4.70
N ARG A 51 5.61 2.39 -4.17
CA ARG A 51 4.93 2.93 -2.99
C ARG A 51 3.44 3.11 -3.23
N PHE A 52 3.07 3.71 -4.36
CA PHE A 52 1.67 3.87 -4.76
C PHE A 52 0.94 2.52 -4.85
N ILE A 53 1.55 1.52 -5.48
CA ILE A 53 0.97 0.17 -5.58
C ILE A 53 0.79 -0.46 -4.19
N CYS A 54 1.75 -0.27 -3.28
CA CYS A 54 1.63 -0.78 -1.90
C CYS A 54 0.48 -0.11 -1.14
N GLU A 55 0.37 1.22 -1.21
CA GLU A 55 -0.71 1.97 -0.56
C GLU A 55 -2.08 1.57 -1.12
N HIS A 56 -2.18 1.43 -2.45
CA HIS A 56 -3.39 0.97 -3.11
C HIS A 56 -3.75 -0.47 -2.69
N ALA A 57 -2.77 -1.38 -2.64
CA ALA A 57 -2.98 -2.75 -2.20
C ALA A 57 -3.46 -2.84 -0.74
N LEU A 58 -2.90 -2.00 0.15
CA LEU A 58 -3.35 -1.89 1.54
C LEU A 58 -4.80 -1.39 1.63
N GLY A 59 -5.15 -0.36 0.86
CA GLY A 59 -6.52 0.15 0.79
C GLY A 59 -7.50 -0.93 0.33
N GLN A 60 -7.17 -1.65 -0.75
CA GLN A 60 -7.98 -2.78 -1.24
C GLN A 60 -8.11 -3.92 -0.23
N ALA A 61 -7.10 -4.10 0.64
CA ALA A 61 -7.14 -5.07 1.73
C ALA A 61 -7.90 -4.55 2.98
N GLY A 62 -8.50 -3.37 2.92
CA GLY A 62 -9.30 -2.78 4.02
C GLY A 62 -8.47 -2.04 5.07
N TYR A 63 -7.20 -1.72 4.78
CA TYR A 63 -6.34 -0.88 5.63
C TYR A 63 -6.38 0.59 5.20
N GLU A 64 -7.53 1.08 4.76
CA GLU A 64 -7.75 2.49 4.45
C GLU A 64 -8.29 3.27 5.64
N LYS A 65 -8.37 4.59 5.50
CA LYS A 65 -9.04 5.45 6.48
C LYS A 65 -10.48 4.97 6.70
N ASP A 66 -10.92 4.99 7.94
CA ASP A 66 -12.20 4.47 8.43
C ASP A 66 -12.37 2.94 8.33
N GLY A 67 -11.35 2.22 7.83
CA GLY A 67 -11.30 0.76 7.80
C GLY A 67 -11.29 0.15 9.21
N ILE A 68 -11.88 -1.04 9.35
CA ILE A 68 -11.98 -1.74 10.64
C ILE A 68 -10.94 -2.85 10.70
N VAL A 69 -10.10 -2.80 11.74
CA VAL A 69 -9.09 -3.82 12.04
C VAL A 69 -9.33 -4.44 13.41
N GLN A 70 -9.05 -5.73 13.52
CA GLN A 70 -9.09 -6.48 14.77
C GLN A 70 -7.67 -6.77 15.25
N ARG A 71 -7.36 -6.47 16.51
CA ARG A 71 -6.08 -6.85 17.10
C ARG A 71 -6.07 -8.35 17.40
N LEU A 72 -5.05 -9.06 16.91
CA LEU A 72 -4.96 -10.52 16.99
C LEU A 72 -4.93 -11.04 18.43
N ARG A 73 -4.21 -10.36 19.33
CA ARG A 73 -3.96 -10.85 20.70
C ARG A 73 -5.20 -10.91 21.60
N ASN A 74 -6.17 -10.01 21.39
CA ASN A 74 -7.29 -9.80 22.33
C ASN A 74 -8.63 -9.53 21.63
N GLY A 75 -8.69 -9.57 20.30
CA GLY A 75 -9.92 -9.42 19.53
C GLY A 75 -10.52 -8.02 19.52
N VAL A 76 -9.86 -7.02 20.11
CA VAL A 76 -10.39 -5.64 20.18
C VAL A 76 -10.42 -5.03 18.78
N LEU A 77 -11.54 -4.41 18.44
CA LEU A 77 -11.75 -3.73 17.17
C LEU A 77 -11.37 -2.26 17.24
N TYR A 78 -10.74 -1.79 16.18
CA TYR A 78 -10.32 -0.41 16.00
C TYR A 78 -10.77 0.12 14.65
N GLN A 79 -11.14 1.40 14.61
CA GLN A 79 -11.28 2.16 13.38
C GLN A 79 -9.95 2.81 13.04
N LEU A 80 -9.46 2.57 11.83
CA LEU A 80 -8.26 3.20 11.30
C LEU A 80 -8.52 4.65 10.94
N GLU A 81 -7.57 5.52 11.27
CA GLU A 81 -7.58 6.90 10.78
C GLU A 81 -6.46 7.15 9.76
N ARG A 82 -5.29 6.56 9.99
CA ARG A 82 -4.16 6.67 9.06
C ARG A 82 -3.18 5.52 9.24
N LEU A 83 -2.39 5.34 8.18
CA LEU A 83 -1.20 4.50 8.18
C LEU A 83 0.05 5.38 8.26
N SER A 84 1.13 4.81 8.79
CA SER A 84 2.48 5.33 8.59
C SER A 84 3.34 4.21 8.05
N ILE A 85 3.94 4.41 6.89
CA ILE A 85 4.75 3.38 6.22
C ILE A 85 6.19 3.87 6.16
N ASP A 86 7.09 3.07 6.75
CA ASP A 86 8.53 3.27 6.58
C ASP A 86 8.95 2.57 5.30
N TRP A 87 9.51 3.33 4.36
CA TRP A 87 9.94 2.82 3.06
C TRP A 87 11.45 2.59 3.04
N ASP A 88 11.88 1.50 2.43
CA ASP A 88 13.29 1.33 2.07
C ASP A 88 13.66 2.19 0.84
N GLN A 89 14.95 2.16 0.50
CA GLN A 89 15.50 2.89 -0.65
C GLN A 89 14.93 2.43 -2.01
N ASN A 90 14.36 1.23 -2.08
CA ASN A 90 13.78 0.65 -3.30
C ASN A 90 12.25 0.84 -3.37
N GLY A 91 11.65 1.46 -2.34
CA GLY A 91 10.21 1.69 -2.23
C GLY A 91 9.42 0.50 -1.67
N TYR A 92 10.08 -0.49 -1.05
CA TYR A 92 9.40 -1.56 -0.32
C TYR A 92 9.03 -1.10 1.10
N PRO A 93 7.86 -1.50 1.61
CA PRO A 93 7.45 -1.17 2.97
C PRO A 93 8.23 -2.02 3.98
N ALA A 94 9.09 -1.38 4.77
CA ALA A 94 9.86 -2.02 5.84
C ALA A 94 9.01 -2.20 7.11
N ASN A 95 8.23 -1.18 7.48
CA ASN A 95 7.27 -1.24 8.57
C ASN A 95 5.96 -0.53 8.16
N VAL A 96 4.83 -1.05 8.65
CA VAL A 96 3.54 -0.37 8.54
C VAL A 96 2.96 -0.24 9.94
N LEU A 97 2.72 1.00 10.36
CA LEU A 97 2.19 1.36 11.66
C LEU A 97 0.75 1.84 11.51
N LEU A 98 -0.13 1.35 12.39
CA LEU A 98 -1.54 1.67 12.38
C LEU A 98 -1.85 2.73 13.44
N PHE A 99 -2.59 3.76 13.06
CA PHE A 99 -3.11 4.79 13.95
C PHE A 99 -4.62 4.84 13.84
N GLY A 100 -5.29 4.95 14.98
CA GLY A 100 -6.74 4.88 15.04
C GLY A 100 -7.25 4.84 16.46
N ARG A 101 -8.50 4.44 16.62
CA ARG A 101 -9.23 4.47 17.90
C ARG A 101 -10.04 3.19 18.10
N PRO A 102 -10.23 2.73 19.36
CA PRO A 102 -11.10 1.59 19.63
C PRO A 102 -12.54 1.88 19.20
N LEU A 103 -13.24 0.90 18.63
CA LEU A 103 -14.68 1.07 18.31
C LEU A 103 -15.55 1.18 19.57
N SER A 104 -15.09 0.66 20.70
CA SER A 104 -15.80 0.71 21.97
C SER A 104 -15.73 2.07 22.67
N ASN A 105 -14.83 2.96 22.25
CA ASN A 105 -14.66 4.30 22.84
C ASN A 105 -14.30 5.31 21.75
N THR A 106 -15.32 5.99 21.21
CA THR A 106 -15.17 6.93 20.10
C THR A 106 -14.68 8.32 20.51
N ASP A 107 -14.67 8.61 21.81
CA ASP A 107 -14.24 9.90 22.36
C ASP A 107 -12.71 10.03 22.47
N ASP A 108 -11.99 8.92 22.31
CA ASP A 108 -10.53 8.90 22.30
C ASP A 108 -9.99 9.47 20.99
N ALA A 109 -8.98 10.35 21.10
CA ALA A 109 -8.20 10.79 19.95
C ALA A 109 -7.44 9.61 19.33
N ALA A 110 -7.27 9.62 18.01
CA ALA A 110 -6.48 8.57 17.36
C ALA A 110 -5.06 8.53 17.89
N ALA A 111 -4.65 7.32 18.23
CA ALA A 111 -3.34 7.03 18.79
C ALA A 111 -2.66 5.92 18.01
N PHE A 112 -1.37 5.75 18.27
CA PHE A 112 -0.63 4.60 17.78
C PHE A 112 -1.22 3.30 18.34
N MET A 113 -1.60 2.38 17.45
CA MET A 113 -2.23 1.11 17.83
C MET A 113 -1.22 -0.04 17.83
N GLY A 114 -0.28 -0.05 16.90
CA GLY A 114 0.71 -1.11 16.74
C GLY A 114 1.19 -1.27 15.31
N ARG A 115 1.88 -2.37 15.02
CA ARG A 115 2.33 -2.73 13.67
C ARG A 115 1.20 -3.45 12.93
N ILE A 116 1.17 -3.38 11.61
CA ILE A 116 0.15 -4.09 10.80
C ILE A 116 0.06 -5.59 11.12
N SER A 117 1.20 -6.21 11.45
CA SER A 117 1.29 -7.63 11.84
C SER A 117 0.54 -7.99 13.11
N ASP A 118 0.20 -7.00 13.95
CA ASP A 118 -0.57 -7.22 15.18
C ASP A 118 -2.09 -7.25 14.92
N PHE A 119 -2.51 -7.01 13.66
CA PHE A 119 -3.89 -6.80 13.28
C PHE A 119 -4.29 -7.57 12.03
N VAL A 120 -5.58 -7.85 11.94
CA VAL A 120 -6.23 -8.34 10.73
C VAL A 120 -7.32 -7.35 10.32
N SER A 121 -7.35 -7.00 9.03
CA SER A 121 -8.48 -6.26 8.46
C SER A 121 -9.73 -7.13 8.50
N VAL A 122 -10.83 -6.61 9.04
CA VAL A 122 -12.09 -7.35 9.17
C VAL A 122 -12.65 -7.76 7.78
N PRO A 123 -12.65 -6.89 6.76
CA PRO A 123 -13.03 -7.29 5.40
C PRO A 123 -12.13 -8.38 4.78
N ALA A 124 -10.81 -8.30 4.99
CA ALA A 124 -9.87 -9.21 4.34
C ALA A 124 -9.70 -10.55 5.07
N GLY A 125 -9.87 -10.56 6.39
CA GLY A 125 -9.75 -11.75 7.24
C GLY A 125 -8.35 -12.40 7.26
N ILE A 126 -7.35 -11.79 6.64
CA ILE A 126 -5.99 -12.34 6.51
C ILE A 126 -4.99 -11.34 7.13
N PRO A 127 -4.10 -11.80 8.04
CA PRO A 127 -3.01 -10.97 8.54
C PRO A 127 -2.01 -10.70 7.42
N ILE A 128 -1.57 -9.44 7.30
CA ILE A 128 -0.61 -9.01 6.29
C ILE A 128 0.66 -8.52 6.99
N SER A 129 1.82 -9.01 6.55
CA SER A 129 3.10 -8.41 6.92
C SER A 129 3.57 -7.40 5.86
N GLY A 130 4.41 -6.44 6.25
CA GLY A 130 4.90 -5.38 5.35
C GLY A 130 5.41 -5.90 3.99
N PRO A 131 6.39 -6.82 3.97
CA PRO A 131 6.94 -7.36 2.71
C PRO A 131 5.92 -8.06 1.81
N GLU A 132 4.84 -8.61 2.37
CA GLU A 132 3.80 -9.37 1.64
C GLU A 132 2.75 -8.45 0.97
N ILE A 133 2.78 -7.15 1.22
CA ILE A 133 1.80 -6.20 0.66
C ILE A 133 1.78 -6.25 -0.87
N LEU A 134 2.94 -6.39 -1.50
CA LEU A 134 3.03 -6.48 -2.96
C LEU A 134 2.54 -7.81 -3.52
N ASP A 135 2.36 -8.85 -2.69
CA ASP A 135 1.76 -10.11 -3.11
C ASP A 135 0.22 -10.06 -3.11
N LEU A 136 -0.38 -8.99 -2.55
CA LEU A 136 -1.83 -8.77 -2.54
C LEU A 136 -2.37 -8.32 -3.90
N VAL A 137 -1.51 -7.83 -4.80
CA VAL A 137 -1.92 -7.34 -6.11
C VAL A 137 -2.36 -8.52 -6.99
N LYS A 138 -3.60 -8.45 -7.49
CA LYS A 138 -4.22 -9.45 -8.38
C LYS A 138 -4.49 -8.86 -9.76
#